data_AF-A0A1V1NQQ1-F1
#
_entry.id   AF-A0A1V1NQQ1-F1
#
_cell.length_a   1.000
_cell.length_b   1.000
_cell.length_c   1.000
_cell.angle_alpha   90.00
_cell.angle_beta   90.00
_cell.angle_gamma   90.00
#
_symmetry.space_group_name_H-M   'P 1'
#
loop_
_entity.id
_entity.type
_entity.pdbx_description
1 polymer ?
#
loop_
_entity_poly.entity_id
_entity_poly.type
_entity_poly.pdbx_seq_one_letter_code
_entity_poly.pdbx_strand_id
1 'polypeptide(L)' 'MALKRDGTVWTWGFNSSGQLGDQSETDRNKPAIVPGIANVIAIAAGDYHTVALKMMALSGHGVTILLDSWVMAPPL' A
#
# COMPACT_ATOMS: atom_id res chain seq x y z
N MET A 1 -4.28 4.99 16.11
CA MET A 1 -3.57 4.26 15.03
C MET A 1 -2.17 4.82 14.85
N ALA A 2 -1.25 4.05 14.27
CA ALA A 2 0.10 4.50 13.94
C ALA A 2 0.61 3.86 12.65
N LEU A 3 1.45 4.61 11.93
CA LEU A 3 2.23 4.14 10.79
C LEU A 3 3.70 4.07 11.22
N LYS A 4 4.31 2.89 11.07
CA LYS A 4 5.75 2.71 11.27
C LYS A 4 6.53 3.06 10.01
N ARG A 5 7.83 3.35 10.18
CA ARG A 5 8.74 3.68 9.06
C ARG A 5 8.88 2.55 8.04
N ASP A 6 8.63 1.30 8.44
CA ASP A 6 8.64 0.12 7.57
C ASP A 6 7.36 -0.03 6.73
N GLY A 7 6.41 0.90 6.85
CA GLY A 7 5.13 0.87 6.13
C GLY A 7 4.08 -0.05 6.74
N THR A 8 4.31 -0.57 7.95
CA THR A 8 3.30 -1.34 8.71
C THR A 8 2.35 -0.42 9.47
N VAL A 9 1.07 -0.77 9.48
CA VAL A 9 0.00 -0.03 10.16
C VAL A 9 -0.43 -0.77 11.41
N TRP A 10 -0.54 -0.04 12.51
CA TRP A 10 -1.03 -0.52 13.80
C TRP A 10 -2.30 0.23 14.20
N THR A 11 -3.32 -0.51 14.66
CA THR A 11 -4.63 0.02 15.05
C THR A 11 -5.01 -0.47 16.44
N TRP A 12 -5.78 0.37 17.14
CA TRP A 12 -6.36 0.16 18.46
C TRP A 12 -7.44 1.22 18.67
N GLY A 13 -8.31 1.01 19.65
CA GLY A 13 -9.42 1.87 20.02
C GLY A 13 -10.76 1.24 19.68
N PHE A 14 -11.73 2.13 19.47
CA PHE A 14 -13.10 1.82 19.10
C PHE A 14 -13.18 1.23 17.68
N ASN A 15 -14.01 0.21 17.49
CA ASN A 15 -14.09 -0.56 16.26
C ASN A 15 -15.52 -0.96 15.83
N SER A 16 -16.57 -0.31 16.35
CA SER A 16 -17.96 -0.74 16.06
C SER A 16 -18.35 -0.69 14.58
N SER A 17 -17.53 -0.07 13.72
CA SER A 17 -17.75 0.03 12.28
C SER A 17 -16.63 -0.64 11.47
N GLY A 18 -15.77 -1.42 12.12
CA GLY A 18 -14.64 -2.07 11.47
C GLY A 18 -13.50 -1.12 11.08
N GLN A 19 -13.47 0.10 11.64
CA GLN A 19 -12.48 1.12 11.28
C GLN A 19 -11.03 0.75 11.62
N LEU A 20 -10.80 -0.28 12.44
CA LEU A 20 -9.45 -0.81 12.69
C LEU A 20 -8.90 -1.65 11.53
N GLY A 21 -9.75 -2.07 10.57
CA GLY A 21 -9.34 -2.79 9.35
C GLY A 21 -8.83 -4.22 9.60
N ASP A 22 -9.13 -4.80 10.75
CA ASP A 22 -8.62 -6.09 11.20
C ASP A 22 -9.62 -7.26 10.99
N GLN A 23 -10.60 -7.05 10.10
CA GLN A 23 -11.70 -7.98 9.81
C GLN A 23 -12.58 -8.28 11.02
N SER A 24 -12.58 -7.41 12.03
CA SER A 24 -13.48 -7.48 13.17
C SER A 24 -14.19 -6.15 13.39
N GLU A 25 -15.25 -6.19 14.19
CA GLU A 25 -15.93 -5.01 14.75
C GLU A 25 -15.68 -4.86 16.25
N THR A 26 -14.68 -5.61 16.77
CA THR A 26 -14.38 -5.66 18.20
C THR A 26 -13.36 -4.59 18.56
N ASP A 27 -13.66 -3.82 19.60
CA ASP A 27 -12.73 -2.84 20.17
C ASP A 27 -11.40 -3.48 20.58
N ARG A 28 -10.31 -2.71 20.43
CA ARG A 28 -8.97 -3.16 20.85
C ARG A 28 -8.32 -2.15 21.78
N ASN A 29 -8.05 -2.56 23.02
CA ASN A 29 -7.32 -1.74 23.98
C ASN A 29 -5.79 -1.83 23.83
N LYS A 30 -5.29 -2.72 22.97
CA LYS A 30 -3.86 -2.88 22.67
C LYS A 30 -3.61 -2.72 21.17
N PRO A 31 -2.49 -2.10 20.78
CA PRO A 31 -2.08 -2.03 19.38
C PRO A 31 -2.00 -3.42 18.73
N ALA A 32 -2.62 -3.58 17.56
CA ALA A 32 -2.51 -4.75 16.71
C ALA A 32 -2.13 -4.34 15.28
N ILE A 33 -1.45 -5.23 14.55
CA ILE A 33 -1.10 -5.01 13.14
C ILE A 33 -2.36 -5.18 12.28
N VAL A 34 -2.55 -4.29 11.30
CA VAL A 34 -3.58 -4.45 10.27
C VAL A 34 -3.13 -5.52 9.26
N PRO A 35 -3.87 -6.62 9.09
CA PRO A 35 -3.47 -7.70 8.19
C PRO A 35 -3.60 -7.30 6.72
N GLY A 36 -2.77 -7.90 5.86
CA GLY A 36 -2.93 -7.82 4.40
C GLY A 36 -2.54 -6.50 3.74
N ILE A 37 -2.01 -5.52 4.49
CA ILE A 37 -1.51 -4.25 3.96
C ILE A 37 -0.03 -4.03 4.29
N ALA A 38 0.69 -3.44 3.34
CA ALA A 38 2.12 -3.11 3.43
C ALA A 38 2.42 -1.94 2.49
N ASN A 39 3.62 -1.35 2.59
CA ASN A 39 4.05 -0.18 1.81
C ASN A 39 3.12 1.04 1.98
N VAL A 40 2.54 1.20 3.17
CA VAL A 40 1.71 2.36 3.50
C VAL A 40 2.61 3.56 3.75
N ILE A 41 2.26 4.70 3.15
CA ILE A 41 3.02 5.95 3.26
C ILE A 41 2.26 7.05 4.00
N ALA A 42 0.94 6.94 4.08
CA ALA A 42 0.11 7.85 4.86
C ALA A 42 -1.16 7.14 5.34
N ILE A 43 -1.70 7.63 6.47
CA ILE A 43 -2.92 7.13 7.10
C ILE A 43 -3.77 8.29 7.57
N ALA A 44 -5.09 8.12 7.52
CA ALA A 44 -6.07 9.05 8.10
C ALA A 44 -7.19 8.26 8.78
N ALA A 45 -7.58 8.70 9.98
CA ALA A 45 -8.70 8.14 10.73
C ALA A 45 -9.87 9.14 10.72
N GLY A 46 -11.05 8.67 10.38
CA GLY A 46 -12.32 9.33 10.66
C GLY A 46 -13.07 8.62 11.78
N ASP A 47 -14.26 9.11 12.14
CA ASP A 47 -15.03 8.59 13.28
C ASP A 47 -15.40 7.10 13.11
N TYR A 48 -15.78 6.70 11.90
CA TYR A 48 -16.26 5.35 11.58
C TYR A 48 -15.55 4.72 10.36
N HIS A 49 -14.43 5.29 9.92
CA HIS A 49 -13.67 4.76 8.80
C HIS A 49 -12.18 5.11 8.90
N THR A 50 -11.34 4.38 8.17
CA THR A 50 -9.91 4.64 8.06
C THR A 50 -9.49 4.54 6.61
N VAL A 51 -8.54 5.39 6.18
CA VAL A 51 -7.94 5.36 4.85
C VAL A 51 -6.44 5.16 4.97
N ALA A 52 -5.88 4.31 4.11
CA ALA A 52 -4.45 4.08 3.98
C ALA A 52 -4.01 4.35 2.53
N LEU A 53 -3.02 5.22 2.36
CA LEU A 53 -2.38 5.46 1.07
C LEU A 53 -1.18 4.50 0.94
N LYS A 54 -1.23 3.62 -0.05
CA LYS A 54 -0.17 2.66 -0.35
C LYS A 54 0.66 3.14 -1.53
N MET A 55 1.98 3.06 -1.39
CA MET A 55 2.89 3.20 -2.54
C MET A 55 2.78 1.93 -3.40
N MET A 56 2.40 2.10 -4.67
CA MET A 56 2.56 1.03 -5.64
C MET A 56 4.00 1.04 -6.12
N ALA A 57 4.73 -0.07 -5.91
CA ALA A 57 5.95 -0.28 -6.66
C ALA A 57 5.53 -0.51 -8.11
N LEU A 58 5.94 0.37 -9.02
CA LEU A 58 5.89 0.08 -10.44
C LEU A 58 6.79 -1.15 -10.64
N SER A 59 6.20 -2.34 -10.80
CA SER A 59 6.95 -3.48 -11.31
C SER A 59 7.38 -3.10 -12.71
N GLY A 60 8.69 -2.96 -12.92
CA GLY A 60 9.27 -2.40 -14.12
C GLY A 60 8.67 -2.98 -15.40
N HIS A 61 7.84 -2.18 -16.06
CA HIS A 61 7.98 -2.02 -17.49
C HIS A 61 8.68 -0.69 -17.67
N GLY A 62 10.02 -0.76 -17.71
CA GLY A 62 10.75 0.22 -18.46
C GLY A 62 10.08 0.29 -19.82
N VAL A 63 9.67 1.48 -20.23
CA VAL A 63 9.45 1.75 -21.63
C VAL A 63 10.82 1.58 -22.28
N THR A 64 11.16 0.35 -22.65
CA THR A 64 12.30 0.07 -23.51
C THR A 64 11.88 0.59 -24.88
N ILE A 65 12.15 1.86 -25.15
CA ILE A 65 12.24 2.31 -26.53
C ILE A 65 13.51 1.62 -27.04
N LEU A 66 13.35 0.49 -27.74
CA LEU A 66 14.42 -0.10 -28.52
C LEU A 66 14.76 0.91 -29.62
N LEU A 67 15.71 1.79 -29.35
CA LEU A 67 16.42 2.59 -30.34
C LEU A 67 17.73 1.89 -30.68
N ASP A 68 17.66 0.66 -31.18
CA ASP A 68 18.74 0.06 -31.92
C ASP A 68 18.48 0.24 -33.41
N SER A 69 18.99 1.38 -33.89
CA SER A 69 19.23 1.63 -35.30
C SER A 69 20.19 0.57 -35.85
N TRP A 70 19.71 -0.43 -36.59
CA TRP A 70 20.47 -1.05 -37.68
C TRP A 70 19.47 -1.59 -38.71
N VAL A 71 19.10 -0.73 -39.66
CA VAL A 71 18.55 -1.19 -40.94
C VAL A 71 19.60 -2.10 -41.56
N MET A 72 19.28 -3.39 -41.62
CA MET A 72 20.01 -4.38 -42.39
C MET A 72 20.20 -3.88 -43.82
N ALA A 73 21.45 -3.83 -44.27
CA ALA A 73 21.85 -3.41 -45.61
C ALA A 73 21.10 -4.19 -46.72
N PRO A 74 20.75 -3.56 -47.86
CA PRO A 74 20.24 -4.28 -49.02
C PRO A 74 21.35 -5.10 -49.71
N PRO A 75 21.00 -6.18 -50.43
CA PRO A 75 21.94 -7.25 -50.77
C PRO A 75 22.69 -7.06 -52.10
N LEU A 76 23.82 -7.79 -52.15
CA LEU A 76 24.80 -8.08 -53.22
C LEU A 76 25.96 -7.10 -53.37
#